data_AF-A0A6B3LEG1-F1
#
_entry.id   AF-A0A6B3LEG1-F1
#
_cell.length_a   1.000
_cell.length_b   1.000
_cell.length_c   1.000
_cell.angle_alpha   90.00
_cell.angle_beta   90.00
_cell.angle_gamma   90.00
#
_symmetry.space_group_name_H-M   'P 1'
#
loop_
_entity.id
_entity.type
_entity.pdbx_description
1 polymer ?
#
loop_
_entity_poly.entity_id
_entity_poly.type
_entity_poly.pdbx_seq_one_letter_code
_entity_poly.pdbx_strand_id
1 'polypeptide(L)'
;MAPLTASIDDREVRGAFLGGCNEGDFWEYAMADFRAKKATLRKIKVFVSSGTNDKLVSAAYRAKVEAACKAAGIRQLRSETYDGGHQLNHQQLKDALIWFLSEES
;
A
#
# COMPACT_ATOMS: atom_id res chain seq x y z
N MET A 1 -4.66 8.39 26.50
CA MET A 1 -3.47 9.00 25.88
C MET A 1 -3.42 8.57 24.42
N ALA A 2 -3.44 9.56 23.52
CA ALA A 2 -3.47 9.62 22.05
C ALA A 2 -3.72 8.35 21.19
N PRO A 3 -4.65 8.42 20.19
CA PRO A 3 -4.79 7.37 19.20
C PRO A 3 -3.57 7.42 18.26
N LEU A 4 -2.65 6.46 18.37
CA LEU A 4 -1.56 6.31 17.41
C LEU A 4 -2.14 6.05 16.01
N THR A 5 -2.17 7.09 15.18
CA THR A 5 -1.70 6.98 13.80
C THR A 5 -0.34 6.29 13.85
N ALA A 6 -0.10 5.33 12.95
CA ALA A 6 1.07 4.47 13.04
C ALA A 6 2.34 5.34 13.07
N SER A 7 3.03 5.46 14.19
CA SER A 7 4.28 6.22 14.26
C SER A 7 5.47 5.28 14.15
N ILE A 8 6.44 5.66 13.33
CA ILE A 8 7.77 5.03 13.24
C ILE A 8 8.77 6.13 13.57
N ASP A 9 9.60 5.95 14.60
CA ASP A 9 10.59 6.94 15.07
C ASP A 9 10.00 8.37 15.19
N ASP A 10 8.88 8.50 15.91
CA ASP A 10 8.12 9.75 16.11
C ASP A 10 7.54 10.42 14.85
N ARG A 11 7.57 9.73 13.70
CA ARG A 11 6.96 10.20 12.45
C ARG A 11 5.63 9.52 12.21
N GLU A 12 4.63 10.30 11.89
CA GLU A 12 3.30 9.80 11.56
C GLU A 12 3.25 9.22 10.15
N VAL A 13 2.94 7.92 10.05
CA VAL A 13 2.75 7.25 8.77
C VAL A 13 1.34 7.54 8.26
N ARG A 14 1.27 8.30 7.16
CA ARG A 14 0.02 8.68 6.49
C ARG A 14 -0.45 7.68 5.42
N GLY A 15 0.47 6.87 4.90
CA GLY A 15 0.15 5.85 3.92
C GLY A 15 1.38 5.13 3.37
N ALA A 16 1.16 4.12 2.55
CA ALA A 16 2.17 3.36 1.83
C ALA A 16 1.83 3.31 0.35
N PHE A 17 2.78 3.68 -0.51
CA PHE A 17 2.65 3.60 -1.96
C PHE A 17 3.48 2.41 -2.48
N LEU A 18 2.82 1.48 -3.16
CA LEU A 18 3.43 0.29 -3.75
C LEU A 18 3.42 0.43 -5.28
N GLY A 19 4.55 0.86 -5.85
CA GLY A 19 4.74 0.95 -7.30
C GLY A 19 5.50 -0.26 -7.83
N GLY A 20 5.03 -0.89 -8.90
CA GLY A 20 5.71 -2.05 -9.49
C GLY A 20 5.86 -3.22 -8.52
N CYS A 21 4.96 -3.37 -7.55
CA CYS A 21 5.13 -4.32 -6.46
C CYS A 21 4.83 -5.76 -6.93
N ASN A 22 5.85 -6.62 -6.90
CA ASN A 22 5.80 -8.07 -7.11
C ASN A 22 5.61 -8.86 -5.80
N GLU A 23 5.84 -8.22 -4.65
CA GLU A 23 5.94 -8.87 -3.35
C GLU A 23 4.58 -8.87 -2.62
N GLY A 24 3.70 -9.80 -2.99
CA GLY A 24 2.54 -10.13 -2.16
C GLY A 24 2.93 -10.55 -0.74
N ASP A 25 4.12 -11.15 -0.60
CA ASP A 25 4.69 -11.64 0.65
C ASP A 25 5.14 -10.53 1.60
N PHE A 26 5.33 -9.29 1.11
CA PHE A 26 5.72 -8.14 1.93
C PHE A 26 4.82 -7.98 3.16
N TRP A 27 3.52 -8.23 3.00
CA TRP A 27 2.55 -8.13 4.09
C TRP A 27 2.62 -9.30 5.08
N GLU A 28 2.95 -10.49 4.60
CA GLU A 28 3.20 -11.65 5.46
C GLU A 28 4.46 -11.41 6.29
N TYR A 29 5.54 -10.92 5.68
CA TYR A 29 6.77 -10.50 6.39
C TYR A 29 6.52 -9.35 7.37
N ALA A 30 5.78 -8.30 6.97
CA ALA A 30 5.41 -7.19 7.84
C ALA A 30 4.63 -7.63 9.10
N MET A 31 3.81 -8.66 8.97
CA MET A 31 3.03 -9.21 10.08
C MET A 31 3.84 -10.19 10.94
N ALA A 32 4.60 -11.09 10.31
CA ALA A 32 5.35 -12.14 10.98
C ALA A 32 6.60 -11.60 11.69
N ASP A 33 7.40 -10.80 11.00
CA ASP A 33 8.73 -10.39 11.47
C ASP A 33 8.68 -9.08 12.25
N PHE A 34 7.90 -8.11 11.76
CA PHE A 34 7.78 -6.80 12.40
C PHE A 34 6.64 -6.72 13.43
N ARG A 35 5.85 -7.80 13.59
CA ARG A 35 4.71 -7.90 14.53
C ARG A 35 3.79 -6.69 14.47
N ALA A 36 3.55 -6.16 13.27
CA ALA A 36 2.67 -5.03 13.09
C ALA A 36 1.28 -5.36 13.66
N LYS A 37 0.79 -4.53 14.58
CA LYS A 37 -0.55 -4.76 15.16
C LYS A 37 -1.58 -4.52 14.06
N LYS A 38 -2.52 -5.45 13.89
CA LYS A 38 -3.65 -5.31 12.95
C LYS A 38 -4.43 -4.00 13.13
N ALA A 39 -4.52 -3.48 14.36
CA ALA A 39 -5.12 -2.19 14.66
C ALA A 39 -4.37 -0.99 14.05
N THR A 40 -3.04 -1.09 13.95
CA THR A 40 -2.17 -0.10 13.31
C THR A 40 -2.38 -0.13 11.79
N LEU A 41 -2.34 -1.32 11.19
CA LEU A 41 -2.51 -1.49 9.74
C LEU A 41 -3.87 -1.00 9.24
N ARG A 42 -4.94 -1.16 10.03
CA ARG A 42 -6.28 -0.63 9.69
C ARG A 42 -6.32 0.89 9.45
N LYS A 43 -5.37 1.63 10.02
CA LYS A 43 -5.29 3.09 9.90
C LYS A 43 -4.44 3.56 8.72
N ILE A 44 -3.68 2.66 8.11
CA ILE A 44 -2.77 3.01 7.03
C ILE A 44 -3.53 2.93 5.71
N LYS A 45 -3.41 3.99 4.91
CA LYS A 45 -3.82 4.04 3.51
C LYS A 45 -2.77 3.34 2.65
N VAL A 46 -3.18 2.38 1.83
CA VAL A 46 -2.29 1.67 0.90
C VAL A 46 -2.72 1.97 -0.52
N PHE A 47 -1.81 2.48 -1.33
CA PHE A 47 -2.01 2.72 -2.75
C PHE A 47 -1.15 1.74 -3.55
N VAL A 48 -1.77 0.96 -4.44
CA VAL A 48 -1.09 0.04 -5.34
C VAL A 48 -1.13 0.62 -6.75
N SER A 49 0.03 0.86 -7.34
CA SER A 49 0.21 1.45 -8.67
C SER A 49 0.86 0.43 -9.60
N SER A 50 0.31 0.27 -10.81
CA SER A 50 0.64 -0.86 -11.67
C SER A 50 0.50 -0.57 -13.17
N GLY A 51 1.59 -0.73 -13.94
CA GLY A 51 1.56 -0.50 -15.38
C GLY A 51 0.86 -1.63 -16.16
N THR A 52 -0.11 -1.36 -17.03
CA THR A 52 -0.81 -2.40 -17.81
C THR A 52 0.11 -3.24 -18.70
N ASN A 53 1.27 -2.71 -19.10
CA ASN A 53 2.27 -3.35 -19.94
C ASN A 53 3.49 -3.85 -19.13
N ASP A 54 3.37 -3.94 -17.81
CA ASP A 54 4.41 -4.48 -16.94
C ASP A 54 4.63 -5.98 -17.22
N LYS A 55 5.85 -6.32 -17.65
CA LYS A 55 6.27 -7.70 -17.95
C LYS A 55 6.82 -8.45 -16.73
N LEU A 56 7.06 -7.74 -15.62
CA LEU A 56 7.59 -8.29 -14.37
C LEU A 56 6.45 -8.56 -13.37
N VAL A 57 5.47 -7.66 -13.28
CA VAL A 57 4.31 -7.80 -12.39
C VAL A 57 3.05 -8.01 -13.21
N SER A 58 2.70 -9.27 -13.42
CA SER A 58 1.46 -9.66 -14.09
C SER A 58 0.22 -9.28 -13.26
N ALA A 59 -0.94 -9.25 -13.91
CA ALA A 59 -2.22 -9.03 -13.24
C ALA A 59 -2.49 -10.03 -12.09
N ALA A 60 -2.01 -11.28 -12.22
CA ALA A 60 -2.15 -12.29 -11.17
C ALA A 60 -1.34 -11.94 -9.91
N TYR A 61 -0.14 -11.36 -10.06
CA TYR A 61 0.64 -10.89 -8.91
C TYR A 61 -0.03 -9.71 -8.21
N ARG A 62 -0.64 -8.78 -8.96
CA ARG A 62 -1.41 -7.67 -8.37
C ARG A 62 -2.56 -8.16 -7.53
N ALA A 63 -3.32 -9.13 -8.04
CA ALA A 63 -4.42 -9.74 -7.30
C ALA A 63 -3.93 -10.40 -5.99
N LYS A 64 -2.73 -11.01 -5.99
CA LYS A 64 -2.12 -11.55 -4.76
C LYS A 64 -1.77 -10.45 -3.76
N VAL A 65 -1.16 -9.34 -4.21
CA VAL A 65 -0.85 -8.19 -3.33
C VAL A 65 -2.12 -7.61 -2.72
N GLU A 66 -3.18 -7.43 -3.51
CA GLU A 66 -4.47 -6.95 -3.00
C GLU A 66 -5.09 -7.90 -1.98
N ALA A 67 -5.02 -9.21 -2.24
CA ALA A 67 -5.49 -10.23 -1.31
C ALA A 67 -4.69 -10.21 0.00
N ALA A 68 -3.36 -10.07 -0.08
CA ALA A 68 -2.48 -9.99 1.07
C ALA A 68 -2.76 -8.73 1.92
N CYS A 69 -2.93 -7.55 1.28
CA CYS A 69 -3.37 -6.33 1.96
C CYS A 69 -4.66 -6.55 2.76
N LYS A 70 -5.67 -7.18 2.14
CA LYS A 70 -6.95 -7.48 2.78
C LYS A 70 -6.79 -8.46 3.94
N ALA A 71 -6.00 -9.53 3.76
CA ALA A 71 -5.71 -10.52 4.80
C ALA A 71 -5.00 -9.91 6.03
N ALA A 72 -4.03 -9.02 5.79
CA ALA A 72 -3.32 -8.26 6.82
C ALA A 72 -4.25 -7.28 7.58
N GLY A 73 -5.43 -6.98 7.03
CA GLY A 73 -6.44 -6.14 7.67
C GLY A 73 -6.36 -4.67 7.30
N ILE A 74 -5.69 -4.34 6.18
CA ILE A 74 -5.75 -3.01 5.56
C ILE A 74 -7.21 -2.74 5.16
N ARG A 75 -7.75 -1.60 5.62
CA ARG A 75 -9.12 -1.18 5.30
C ARG A 75 -9.18 -0.14 4.19
N GLN A 76 -8.11 0.64 4.05
CA GLN A 76 -8.02 1.72 3.08
C GLN A 76 -7.04 1.30 2.00
N LEU A 77 -7.53 0.57 0.99
CA LEU A 77 -6.74 0.09 -0.15
C LEU A 77 -7.27 0.71 -1.43
N ARG A 78 -6.41 1.40 -2.17
CA ARG A 78 -6.68 1.89 -3.52
C ARG A 78 -5.71 1.19 -4.47
N SER A 79 -6.23 0.57 -5.53
CA SER A 79 -5.43 -0.15 -6.53
C SER A 79 -5.75 0.42 -7.90
N GLU A 80 -4.73 0.90 -8.59
CA GLU A 80 -4.89 1.55 -9.88
C GLU A 80 -3.86 1.08 -10.90
N THR A 81 -4.29 1.15 -12.16
CA THR A 81 -3.45 0.85 -13.30
C THR A 81 -3.23 2.07 -14.18
N TYR A 82 -2.06 2.16 -14.81
CA TYR A 82 -1.74 3.18 -15.80
C TYR A 82 -1.19 2.52 -17.07
N ASP A 83 -1.28 3.23 -18.20
CA ASP A 83 -0.66 2.77 -19.43
C ASP A 83 0.87 2.93 -19.36
N GLY A 84 1.58 1.80 -19.21
CA GLY A 84 3.03 1.78 -19.04
C GLY A 84 3.58 0.47 -18.49
N GLY A 85 4.91 0.41 -18.34
CA GLY A 85 5.63 -0.79 -17.88
C GLY A 85 5.96 -0.78 -16.38
N HIS A 86 7.03 -1.48 -16.00
CA HIS A 86 7.51 -1.59 -14.62
C HIS A 86 8.28 -0.33 -14.17
N GLN A 87 7.56 0.72 -13.82
CA GLN A 87 8.15 1.99 -13.43
C GLN A 87 7.24 2.72 -12.46
N LEU A 88 7.75 3.76 -11.80
CA LEU A 88 6.91 4.61 -10.98
C LEU A 88 6.10 5.55 -11.89
N ASN A 89 4.78 5.60 -11.69
CA ASN A 89 3.95 6.59 -12.36
C ASN A 89 3.84 7.86 -11.50
N HIS A 90 4.40 8.97 -11.99
CA HIS A 90 4.43 10.23 -11.24
C HIS A 90 3.04 10.79 -10.93
N GLN A 91 2.08 10.62 -11.84
CA GLN A 91 0.73 11.13 -11.64
C GLN A 91 0.03 10.35 -10.52
N GLN A 92 0.08 9.02 -10.56
CA GLN A 92 -0.49 8.18 -9.50
C GLN A 92 0.23 8.36 -8.16
N LEU A 93 1.55 8.60 -8.15
CA LEU A 93 2.25 8.96 -6.92
C LEU A 93 1.70 10.27 -6.34
N LYS A 94 1.49 11.29 -7.18
CA LYS A 94 0.90 12.57 -6.76
C LYS A 94 -0.51 12.36 -6.21
N ASP A 95 -1.33 11.57 -6.89
CA ASP A 95 -2.70 11.25 -6.47
C ASP A 95 -2.73 10.48 -5.14
N ALA A 96 -1.78 9.54 -4.97
CA ALA A 96 -1.61 8.82 -3.71
C ALA A 96 -1.19 9.73 -2.57
N LEU A 97 -0.26 10.67 -2.79
CA LEU A 97 0.15 11.63 -1.77
C LEU A 97 -1.00 12.54 -1.34
N ILE A 98 -1.80 13.04 -2.30
CA ILE A 98 -3.01 13.81 -2.01
C ILE A 98 -3.98 12.98 -1.17
N TRP A 99 -4.18 11.71 -1.54
CA TRP A 99 -5.07 10.82 -0.81
C TRP A 99 -4.55 10.46 0.59
N PHE A 100 -3.25 10.29 0.80
CA PHE A 100 -2.68 10.03 2.13
C PHE A 100 -2.89 11.21 3.08
N LEU A 101 -2.88 12.43 2.55
CA LEU A 101 -3.10 13.66 3.32
C LEU A 101 -4.57 13.99 3.51
N SER A 102 -5.51 13.34 2.81
CA SER A 102 -6.93 13.59 3.00
C SER A 102 -7.41 13.07 4.36
N GLU A 103 -8.21 13.87 5.05
CA GLU A 103 -8.96 13.45 6.23
C GLU A 103 -10.25 12.77 5.78
N GLU A 104 -10.18 11.51 5.33
CA GLU A 104 -11.40 10.71 5.20
C GLU A 104 -11.70 10.04 6.54
N SER A 105 -12.96 10.25 6.97
CA SER A 105 -13.56 10.09 8.30
C SER A 105 -13.75 8.66 8.79
#